data_AF-A0A2N0CY92-F1
#
_entry.id   AF-A0A2N0CY92-F1
#
_cell.length_a   1.000
_cell.length_b   1.000
_cell.length_c   1.000
_cell.angle_alpha   90.00
_cell.angle_beta   90.00
_cell.angle_gamma   90.00
#
_symmetry.space_group_name_H-M   'P 1'
#
loop_
_entity.id
_entity.type
_entity.pdbx_description
1 polymer ?
#
loop_
_entity_poly.entity_id
_entity_poly.type
_entity_poly.pdbx_seq_one_letter_code
_entity_poly.pdbx_strand_id
1 'polypeptide(L)' 'MALINTEYCEASAVKNAISFGMMAAHDSSAYAMRHKSEDVLRLKAEGKSTDCIAREAGVSRSTVTRILRYVERASAG' A
#
# COMPACT_ATOMS: atom_id res chain seq x y z
N MET A 1 -28.94 5.94 -10.17
CA MET A 1 -27.95 6.90 -9.65
C MET A 1 -26.57 6.34 -9.99
N ALA A 2 -25.88 6.93 -10.97
CA ALA A 2 -24.54 6.53 -11.36
C ALA A 2 -23.61 7.71 -11.10
N LEU A 3 -22.65 7.54 -10.19
CA LEU A 3 -21.54 8.47 -9.98
C LEU A 3 -20.26 7.64 -10.01
N ILE A 4 -19.87 7.26 -11.22
CA ILE A 4 -18.54 6.75 -11.51
C ILE A 4 -17.63 7.98 -11.69
N ASN A 5 -17.11 8.51 -10.58
CA ASN A 5 -16.01 9.47 -10.63
C ASN A 5 -14.74 8.70 -11.03
N THR A 6 -14.60 8.41 -12.32
CA THR A 6 -13.37 7.90 -12.92
C THR A 6 -12.41 9.08 -13.08
N GLU A 7 -11.83 9.50 -11.97
CA GLU A 7 -10.74 10.47 -11.97
C GLU A 7 -9.46 9.74 -12.38
N TYR A 8 -9.20 9.81 -13.69
CA TYR A 8 -8.00 9.35 -14.35
C TYR A 8 -6.81 10.15 -13.82
N CYS A 9 -6.15 9.64 -12.79
CA CYS A 9 -4.94 10.26 -12.27
C CYS A 9 -3.77 9.96 -13.23
N GLU A 10 -3.32 11.03 -13.87
CA GLU A 10 -2.20 11.07 -14.81
C GLU A 10 -0.96 10.33 -14.31
N ALA A 11 -0.33 9.63 -15.25
CA ALA A 11 0.91 8.91 -15.07
C ALA A 11 2.05 9.89 -14.74
N SER A 12 2.38 10.01 -13.45
CA SER A 12 3.61 10.66 -12.99
C SER A 12 4.60 9.58 -12.58
N ALA A 13 5.67 9.48 -13.38
CA ALA A 13 6.76 8.54 -13.24
C ALA A 13 7.52 8.73 -11.92
N VAL A 14 7.12 8.02 -10.87
CA VAL A 14 7.91 7.92 -9.65
C VAL A 14 8.82 6.69 -9.75
N LYS A 15 10.10 6.98 -9.96
CA LYS A 15 11.22 6.03 -9.99
C LYS A 15 11.16 5.11 -8.77
N ASN A 16 10.72 3.88 -8.98
CA ASN A 16 10.75 2.84 -7.97
C ASN A 16 12.17 2.29 -7.87
N ALA A 17 13.04 3.01 -7.18
CA ALA A 17 14.34 2.52 -6.77
C ALA A 17 14.13 1.54 -5.60
N ILE A 18 13.73 0.30 -5.92
CA ILE A 18 13.87 -0.80 -4.97
C ILE A 18 15.36 -1.13 -4.95
N SER A 19 16.08 -0.57 -3.98
CA SER A 19 17.39 -1.07 -3.59
C SER A 19 17.20 -2.47 -3.00
N PHE A 20 17.28 -3.49 -3.86
CA PHE A 20 17.51 -4.88 -3.43
C PHE A 20 18.99 -5.02 -3.08
N GLY A 21 19.39 -4.44 -1.96
CA GLY A 21 20.76 -4.53 -1.50
C GLY A 21 21.10 -3.44 -0.51
N MET A 22 20.88 -3.71 0.77
CA MET A 22 21.87 -3.52 1.83
C MET A 22 21.22 -3.81 3.18
N MET A 23 21.89 -4.69 3.92
CA MET A 23 21.69 -4.92 5.35
C MET A 23 21.86 -3.58 6.08
N ALA A 24 20.79 -3.06 6.68
CA ALA A 24 20.89 -1.98 7.64
C ALA A 24 19.97 -2.27 8.82
N ALA A 25 20.64 -2.49 9.96
CA ALA A 25 20.19 -2.56 11.35
C ALA A 25 18.68 -2.72 11.62
N HIS A 26 18.40 -3.82 12.32
CA HIS A 26 17.13 -4.19 12.92
C HIS A 26 16.53 -3.04 13.75
N ASP A 27 15.19 -2.98 13.73
CA ASP A 27 14.27 -2.10 14.51
C ASP A 27 13.64 -0.91 13.76
N SER A 28 14.36 -0.20 12.88
CA SER A 28 13.75 0.93 12.15
C SER A 28 12.86 0.49 10.97
N SER A 29 13.26 -0.59 10.28
CA SER A 29 12.54 -1.11 9.10
C SER A 29 11.22 -1.80 9.45
N ALA A 30 11.16 -2.50 10.59
CA ALA A 30 9.95 -3.17 11.06
C ALA A 30 8.88 -2.15 11.48
N TYR A 31 9.28 -1.05 12.14
CA TYR A 31 8.37 0.05 12.49
C TYR A 31 7.87 0.78 11.23
N ALA A 32 8.76 1.09 10.30
CA ALA A 32 8.38 1.68 9.01
C ALA A 32 7.42 0.77 8.21
N MET A 33 7.60 -0.55 8.26
CA MET A 33 6.68 -1.51 7.64
C MET A 33 5.33 -1.56 8.33
N ARG A 34 5.29 -1.52 9.67
CA ARG A 34 4.03 -1.46 10.44
C ARG A 34 3.22 -0.24 10.08
N HIS A 35 3.86 0.92 10.01
CA HIS A 35 3.19 2.18 9.64
C HIS A 35 2.58 2.10 8.23
N LYS A 36 3.33 1.57 7.26
CA LYS A 36 2.82 1.38 5.89
C LYS A 36 1.65 0.39 5.82
N SER A 37 1.65 -0.69 6.59
CA SER A 37 0.51 -1.60 6.63
C SER A 37 -0.72 -0.97 7.27
N GLU A 38 -0.55 -0.15 8.31
CA GLU A 38 -1.63 0.57 8.97
C GLU A 38 -2.25 1.61 8.03
N ASP A 39 -1.43 2.35 7.29
CA ASP A 39 -1.88 3.27 6.24
C ASP A 39 -2.66 2.55 5.15
N VAL A 40 -2.16 1.40 4.66
CA VAL A 40 -2.88 0.59 3.65
C VAL A 40 -4.27 0.18 4.14
N LEU A 41 -4.41 -0.20 5.42
CA LEU A 41 -5.69 -0.61 5.99
C LEU A 41 -6.63 0.57 6.21
N ARG A 42 -6.13 1.70 6.72
CA ARG A 42 -6.90 2.93 6.89
C ARG A 42 -7.46 3.42 5.55
N LEU A 43 -6.61 3.53 4.53
CA LEU A 43 -7.00 3.97 3.20
C LEU A 43 -7.97 2.99 2.52
N LYS A 44 -7.81 1.68 2.76
CA LYS A 44 -8.79 0.67 2.30
C LYS A 44 -10.15 0.83 2.98
N ALA A 45 -10.17 1.13 4.28
CA ALA A 45 -11.41 1.37 5.03
C ALA A 45 -12.13 2.65 4.57
N GLU A 46 -11.39 3.66 4.11
CA GLU A 46 -11.92 4.84 3.43
C GLU A 46 -12.52 4.54 2.04
N GLY A 47 -12.38 3.30 1.54
CA GLY A 47 -12.89 2.89 0.23
C GLY A 47 -11.98 3.25 -0.95
N LYS A 48 -10.73 3.67 -0.70
CA LYS A 48 -9.79 4.02 -1.78
C LYS A 48 -9.41 2.80 -2.62
N SER A 49 -9.12 3.05 -3.89
CA SER A 49 -8.66 2.02 -4.83
C SER A 49 -7.23 1.56 -4.48
N THR A 50 -6.88 0.33 -4.84
CA THR A 50 -5.52 -0.22 -4.63
C THR A 50 -4.42 0.66 -5.23
N ASP A 51 -4.71 1.33 -6.35
CA ASP A 51 -3.75 2.23 -6.99
C ASP A 51 -3.53 3.51 -6.18
N CYS A 52 -4.62 4.14 -5.73
CA CYS A 52 -4.55 5.30 -4.85
C CYS A 52 -3.83 4.97 -3.54
N ILE A 53 -4.14 3.81 -2.95
CA ILE A 53 -3.48 3.32 -1.73
C ILE A 53 -1.98 3.15 -1.96
N ALA A 54 -1.57 2.53 -3.08
CA ALA A 54 -0.16 2.32 -3.39
C ALA A 54 0.61 3.65 -3.48
N ARG A 55 0.01 4.65 -4.14
CA ARG A 55 0.58 5.99 -4.25
C ARG A 55 0.67 6.71 -2.92
N GLU A 56 -0.42 6.71 -2.14
CA GLU A 56 -0.52 7.47 -0.90
C GLU A 56 0.30 6.85 0.24
N ALA A 57 0.33 5.52 0.35
CA ALA A 57 1.14 4.81 1.34
C ALA A 57 2.62 4.60 0.90
N GLY A 58 2.99 5.05 -0.30
CA GLY A 58 4.36 4.91 -0.81
C GLY A 58 4.84 3.45 -0.91
N VAL A 59 3.98 2.57 -1.45
CA VAL A 59 4.24 1.15 -1.64
C VAL A 59 3.81 0.66 -3.02
N SER A 60 4.27 -0.54 -3.42
CA SER A 60 3.83 -1.14 -4.67
C SER A 60 2.40 -1.71 -4.58
N ARG A 61 1.68 -1.78 -5.71
CA ARG A 61 0.38 -2.46 -5.80
C ARG A 61 0.45 -3.90 -5.27
N SER A 62 1.53 -4.62 -5.59
CA SER A 62 1.77 -5.99 -5.09
C SER A 62 1.90 -6.03 -3.56
N THR A 63 2.55 -5.03 -2.96
CA THR A 63 2.63 -4.89 -1.49
C THR A 63 1.24 -4.67 -0.90
N VAL A 64 0.42 -3.80 -1.48
CA VAL A 64 -0.96 -3.56 -1.04
C VAL A 64 -1.78 -4.86 -1.11
N THR A 65 -1.79 -5.53 -2.26
CA THR A 65 -2.50 -6.81 -2.43
C THR A 65 -2.05 -7.85 -1.41
N ARG A 66 -0.74 -7.95 -1.15
CA ARG A 66 -0.20 -8.91 -0.19
C ARG A 66 -0.67 -8.60 1.24
N ILE A 67 -0.64 -7.33 1.65
CA ILE A 67 -1.11 -6.89 2.98
C ILE A 67 -2.59 -7.23 3.16
N LEU A 68 -3.43 -6.86 2.19
CA LEU A 68 -4.87 -7.12 2.27
C LEU A 68 -5.18 -8.62 2.39
N ARG A 69 -4.51 -9.46 1.60
CA ARG A 69 -4.67 -10.92 1.67
C ARG A 69 -4.29 -11.51 3.02
N TYR A 70 -3.27 -10.96 3.68
CA TYR A 70 -2.89 -11.43 5.02
C TYR A 70 -3.92 -11.06 6.07
N VAL A 71 -4.51 -9.86 5.98
CA VAL A 71 -5.57 -9.42 6.89
C VAL A 71 -6.84 -10.23 6.69
N GLU A 72 -7.27 -10.46 5.45
CA GLU A 72 -8.44 -11.31 5.16
C GLU A 72 -8.28 -12.72 5.73
N ARG A 73 -7.09 -13.32 5.60
CA ARG A 73 -6.79 -14.64 6.19
C ARG A 73 -6.79 -14.63 7.71
N ALA A 74 -6.25 -13.58 8.32
CA ALA A 74 -6.21 -13.44 9.77
C ALA A 74 -7.61 -13.21 10.38
N SER A 75 -8.54 -12.63 9.61
CA SER A 75 -9.94 -12.46 10.05
C SER A 75 -10.81 -13.70 9.82
N ALA A 76 -10.35 -14.67 9.03
CA ALA A 76 -11.12 -15.85 8.65
C ALA A 76 -10.86 -17.08 9.54
N GLY A 77 -10.02 -16.95 10.57
CA GLY A 77 -9.74 -17.99 11.57
C GLY A 77 -9.95 -17.45 12.97
#